data_AF-Q11A91-F1
#
_entry.id   AF-Q11A91-F1
#
_cell.length_a   1.000
_cell.length_b   1.000
_cell.length_c   1.000
_cell.angle_alpha   90.00
_cell.angle_beta   90.00
_cell.angle_gamma   90.00
#
_symmetry.space_group_name_H-M   'P 1'
#
loop_
_entity.id
_entity.type
_entity.pdbx_description
1 polymer ?
#
loop_
_entity_poly.entity_id
_entity_poly.type
_entity_poly.pdbx_seq_one_letter_code
_entity_poly.pdbx_strand_id
1 'polypeptide(L)'
;MILAYVDRAMSRRGQLVPSMWTRASEIKLVIETGKELEFYSKILLVKNQTPVFLQPESYNRDFTLPLVQKLLREYSHCRLSIQLHKYLGIK
;
A
#
# COMPACT_ATOMS: atom_id res chain seq x y z
N MET A 1 1.36 14.41 -9.59
CA MET A 1 1.37 13.03 -9.08
C MET A 1 0.57 13.01 -7.77
N ILE A 2 -0.65 12.45 -7.78
CA ILE A 2 -1.47 12.32 -6.57
C ILE A 2 -1.25 10.91 -6.04
N LEU A 3 -0.59 10.80 -4.89
CA LEU A 3 -0.39 9.55 -4.17
C LEU A 3 -1.55 9.37 -3.20
N ALA A 4 -2.32 8.29 -3.35
CA ALA A 4 -3.15 7.81 -2.26
C ALA A 4 -2.23 7.07 -1.27
N TYR A 5 -1.76 7.77 -0.23
CA TYR A 5 -0.98 7.18 0.84
C TYR A 5 -1.90 6.65 1.93
N VAL A 6 -1.79 5.36 2.18
CA VAL A 6 -2.71 4.64 3.05
C VAL A 6 -1.91 4.05 4.20
N ASP A 7 -1.75 4.87 5.22
CA ASP A 7 -1.17 4.50 6.50
C ASP A 7 -2.29 4.06 7.46
N ARG A 8 -1.96 3.21 8.43
CA ARG A 8 -2.79 2.86 9.59
C ARG A 8 -3.41 4.09 10.27
N ALA A 9 -2.72 5.24 10.25
CA ALA A 9 -3.24 6.51 10.75
C ALA A 9 -4.47 7.04 9.97
N MET A 10 -4.54 6.82 8.65
CA MET A 10 -5.69 7.19 7.82
C MET A 10 -6.88 6.25 8.06
N SER A 11 -6.61 4.95 8.30
CA SER A 11 -7.64 3.96 8.66
C SER A 11 -8.30 4.28 10.01
N ARG A 12 -7.54 4.72 11.03
CA ARG A 12 -8.08 5.14 12.34
C ARG A 12 -8.88 6.45 12.30
N ARG A 13 -8.63 7.33 11.32
CA ARG A 13 -9.36 8.60 11.16
C ARG A 13 -10.55 8.52 10.19
N GLY A 14 -10.81 7.35 9.59
CA GLY A 14 -12.04 7.06 8.84
C GLY A 14 -12.28 7.86 7.55
N GLN A 15 -11.45 8.85 7.20
CA GLN A 15 -11.70 9.69 6.04
C GLN A 15 -11.01 9.15 4.79
N LEU A 16 -11.70 8.25 4.12
CA LEU A 16 -11.48 7.98 2.70
C LEU A 16 -12.11 9.13 1.92
N VAL A 17 -11.29 10.03 1.36
CA VAL A 17 -11.79 11.07 0.46
C VAL A 17 -11.94 10.45 -0.94
N PRO A 18 -13.15 10.10 -1.42
CA PRO A 18 -13.31 9.25 -2.61
C PRO A 18 -12.69 9.85 -3.88
N SER A 19 -12.66 11.18 -3.95
CA SER A 19 -12.06 11.95 -5.05
C SER A 19 -10.53 11.87 -5.10
N MET A 20 -9.85 11.61 -3.98
CA MET A 20 -8.40 11.37 -3.99
C MET A 20 -8.09 10.07 -4.73
N TRP A 21 -8.88 9.04 -4.48
CA TRP A 21 -8.70 7.73 -5.11
C TRP A 21 -9.02 7.75 -6.61
N THR A 22 -9.91 8.64 -7.11
CA THR A 22 -10.25 8.67 -8.55
C THR A 22 -9.19 9.37 -9.36
N ARG A 23 -8.44 10.28 -8.75
CA ARG A 23 -7.39 11.07 -9.38
C ARG A 23 -5.99 10.49 -9.16
N ALA A 24 -5.87 9.46 -8.32
CA ALA A 24 -4.60 8.85 -8.00
C ALA A 24 -4.01 8.16 -9.24
N SER A 25 -2.76 8.52 -9.57
CA SER A 25 -1.99 7.84 -10.63
C SER A 25 -1.43 6.52 -10.13
N GLU A 26 -1.26 6.38 -8.81
CA GLU A 26 -0.85 5.17 -8.13
C GLU A 26 -1.45 5.12 -6.72
N ILE A 27 -1.64 3.90 -6.22
CA ILE A 27 -2.10 3.65 -4.87
C ILE A 27 -1.00 2.94 -4.12
N LYS A 28 -0.66 3.42 -2.93
CA LYS A 28 0.39 2.85 -2.11
C LYS A 28 -0.14 2.45 -0.75
N LEU A 29 -0.20 1.14 -0.53
CA LEU A 29 -0.65 0.53 0.72
C LEU A 29 0.55 0.18 1.58
N VAL A 30 0.54 0.65 2.82
CA VAL A 30 1.53 0.21 3.82
C VAL A 30 1.03 -1.08 4.47
N ILE A 31 1.87 -2.11 4.44
CA ILE A 31 1.55 -3.45 4.94
C ILE A 31 2.30 -3.69 6.26
N GLU A 32 1.54 -3.75 7.35
CA GLU A 32 2.00 -4.18 8.67
C GLU A 32 1.55 -5.61 8.94
N THR A 33 0.29 -5.93 8.64
CA THR A 33 -0.35 -7.20 9.04
C THR A 33 -0.97 -7.98 7.88
N GLY A 34 -1.19 -7.35 6.73
CA GLY A 34 -1.88 -7.93 5.57
C GLY A 34 -3.38 -7.62 5.57
N LYS A 35 -3.98 -7.33 6.73
CA LYS A 35 -5.40 -6.94 6.86
C LYS A 35 -5.72 -5.65 6.12
N GLU A 36 -4.71 -4.80 5.89
CA GLU A 36 -4.86 -3.57 5.12
C GLU A 36 -5.29 -3.90 3.70
N LEU A 37 -4.67 -4.90 3.07
CA LEU A 37 -5.02 -5.31 1.71
C LEU A 37 -6.44 -5.88 1.64
N GLU A 38 -6.85 -6.70 2.62
CA GLU A 38 -8.23 -7.19 2.73
C GLU A 38 -9.24 -6.04 2.87
N PHE A 39 -8.94 -5.06 3.72
CA PHE A 39 -9.78 -3.89 3.94
C PHE A 39 -9.95 -3.07 2.65
N TYR A 40 -8.84 -2.79 1.97
CA TYR A 40 -8.84 -1.98 0.75
C TYR A 40 -9.27 -2.74 -0.49
N SER A 41 -9.24 -4.07 -0.51
CA SER A 41 -9.65 -4.90 -1.66
C SER A 41 -11.04 -4.52 -2.17
N LYS A 42 -12.00 -4.29 -1.27
CA LYS A 42 -13.38 -3.87 -1.59
C LYS A 42 -13.44 -2.53 -2.34
N ILE A 43 -12.49 -1.64 -2.09
CA ILE A 43 -12.40 -0.30 -2.70
C ILE A 43 -11.60 -0.37 -4.00
N LEU A 44 -10.54 -1.19 -4.03
CA LEU A 44 -9.65 -1.37 -5.17
C LEU A 44 -10.31 -2.13 -6.32
N LEU A 45 -11.18 -3.11 -6.03
CA LEU A 45 -11.95 -3.85 -7.04
C LEU A 45 -12.88 -2.94 -7.88
N VAL A 46 -13.23 -1.76 -7.37
CA VAL A 46 -14.06 -0.76 -8.07
C VAL A 46 -13.22 0.06 -9.07
N LYS A 47 -11.88 0.00 -9.01
CA LYS A 47 -10.97 0.83 -9.83
C LYS A 47 -9.95 0.00 -10.58
N ASN A 48 -10.38 -0.56 -11.69
CA ASN A 48 -9.64 -1.57 -12.44
C ASN A 48 -8.42 -1.06 -13.24
N GLN A 49 -7.95 0.18 -13.04
CA GLN A 49 -6.89 0.79 -13.87
C GLN A 49 -5.75 1.46 -13.10
N THR A 50 -5.91 1.78 -11.82
CA THR A 50 -4.84 2.43 -11.05
C THR A 50 -3.88 1.37 -10.50
N PRO A 51 -2.57 1.46 -10.77
CA PRO A 51 -1.61 0.50 -10.23
C PRO A 51 -1.54 0.58 -8.70
N VAL A 52 -1.54 -0.59 -8.07
CA VAL A 52 -1.48 -0.75 -6.61
C VAL A 52 -0.09 -1.25 -6.21
N PHE A 53 0.51 -0.56 -5.25
CA PHE A 53 1.81 -0.88 -4.71
C PHE A 53 1.72 -1.26 -3.24
N LEU A 54 2.31 -2.40 -2.89
CA LEU A 54 2.45 -2.86 -1.51
C LEU A 54 3.82 -2.42 -0.99
N GLN A 55 3.80 -1.62 0.08
CA GLN A 55 5.00 -1.18 0.76
C GLN A 55 5.09 -1.85 2.13
N PRO A 56 6.17 -2.58 2.45
CA PRO A 56 6.37 -3.10 3.80
C PRO A 56 6.50 -1.95 4.79
N GLU A 57 5.86 -2.08 5.95
CA GLU A 57 6.07 -1.16 7.05
C GLU A 57 7.53 -1.22 7.52
N SER A 58 8.09 -0.04 7.74
CA SER A 58 9.52 0.20 7.88
C SER A 58 10.10 -0.15 9.25
N TYR A 59 9.33 0.00 10.33
CA TYR A 59 9.83 -0.29 11.67
C TYR A 59 9.92 -1.80 11.96
N ASN A 60 9.25 -2.64 11.17
CA ASN A 60 9.26 -4.11 11.30
C ASN A 60 9.54 -4.80 9.96
N ARG A 61 10.50 -4.26 9.20
CA ARG A 61 10.81 -4.68 7.84
C ARG A 61 11.10 -6.17 7.70
N ASP A 62 11.84 -6.74 8.65
CA ASP A 62 12.29 -8.14 8.57
C ASP A 62 11.11 -9.13 8.64
N PHE A 63 9.99 -8.70 9.24
CA PHE A 63 8.72 -9.42 9.20
C PHE A 63 7.85 -9.03 7.99
N THR A 64 7.74 -7.73 7.70
CA THR A 64 6.78 -7.22 6.72
C THR A 64 7.21 -7.43 5.28
N LEU A 65 8.51 -7.48 4.97
CA LEU A 65 8.99 -7.74 3.61
C LEU A 65 8.67 -9.19 3.15
N PRO A 66 8.94 -10.26 3.93
CA PRO A 66 8.45 -11.60 3.61
C PRO A 66 6.93 -11.68 3.47
N LEU A 67 6.18 -10.99 4.33
CA LEU A 67 4.72 -10.92 4.24
C LEU A 67 4.26 -10.29 2.91
N VAL A 68 4.83 -9.14 2.53
CA VAL A 68 4.55 -8.50 1.25
C VAL A 68 4.92 -9.40 0.08
N GLN A 69 6.04 -10.12 0.15
CA GLN A 69 6.42 -11.08 -0.89
C GLN A 69 5.37 -12.19 -1.03
N LYS A 70 4.82 -12.71 0.07
CA LYS A 70 3.73 -13.69 0.05
C LYS A 70 2.47 -13.09 -0.61
N LEU A 71 2.06 -11.89 -0.18
CA LEU A 71 0.89 -11.20 -0.73
C LEU A 71 1.02 -10.91 -2.23
N LEU A 72 2.20 -10.56 -2.73
CA LEU A 72 2.41 -10.31 -4.17
C LEU A 72 2.22 -11.58 -5.02
N ARG A 73 2.41 -12.77 -4.45
CA ARG A 73 2.10 -14.05 -5.14
C ARG A 73 0.60 -14.29 -5.22
N GLU A 74 -0.13 -13.91 -4.17
CA GLU A 74 -1.60 -14.04 -4.09
C GLU A 74 -2.32 -12.95 -4.91
N TYR A 75 -1.77 -11.74 -4.95
CA TYR A 75 -2.31 -10.56 -5.61
C TYR A 75 -1.38 -10.11 -6.74
N SER A 76 -1.31 -10.89 -7.81
CA SER A 76 -0.36 -10.70 -8.93
C SER A 76 -0.50 -9.37 -9.70
N HIS A 77 -1.62 -8.66 -9.54
CA HIS A 77 -1.84 -7.33 -10.11
C HIS A 77 -1.18 -6.20 -9.28
N CYS A 78 -0.78 -6.49 -8.04
CA CYS A 78 -0.07 -5.56 -7.19
C CYS A 78 1.44 -5.58 -7.47
N ARG A 79 2.13 -4.48 -7.13
CA ARG A 79 3.57 -4.32 -7.31
C ARG A 79 4.27 -4.01 -5.99
N LEU A 80 5.55 -4.33 -5.88
CA LEU A 80 6.35 -3.99 -4.71
C LEU A 80 6.74 -2.50 -4.73
N SER A 81 6.59 -1.79 -3.61
CA SER A 81 7.22 -0.49 -3.37
C SER A 81 8.19 -0.59 -2.21
N ILE A 82 9.46 -0.24 -2.45
CA ILE A 82 10.50 -0.21 -1.43
C ILE A 82 10.81 1.25 -1.08
N GLN A 83 10.94 1.53 0.22
CA GLN A 83 11.49 2.80 0.70
C GLN A 83 13.01 2.82 0.52
N LEU A 84 13.45 2.99 -0.73
CA LEU A 84 14.87 2.85 -1.12
C LEU A 84 15.80 3.76 -0.30
N HIS A 85 15.37 4.98 0.03
CA HIS A 85 16.14 5.90 0.88
C HIS A 85 16.54 5.28 2.24
N LYS A 86 15.69 4.44 2.84
CA LYS A 86 16.03 3.73 4.09
C LYS A 86 17.08 2.64 3.90
N TYR A 87 17.14 2.02 2.73
CA TYR A 87 18.18 1.05 2.38
C TYR A 87 19.52 1.72 2.08
N LEU A 88 19.47 2.92 1.49
CA LEU A 88 20.66 3.67 1.12
C LEU A 88 21.20 4.55 2.26
N GLY A 89 20.53 4.61 3.41
CA GLY A 89 20.94 5.48 4.52
C GLY A 89 20.76 6.97 4.23
N ILE A 90 19.87 7.32 3.30
CA ILE A 90 19.60 8.71 2.89
C ILE A 90 18.40 9.23 3.70
N LYS A 91 18.56 10.40 4.31
CA LYS A 91 17.50 11.13 5.01
C LYS A 91 16.89 12.21 4.13
#